data_AF-A0AAV5MYJ4-F1
#
_entry.id   AF-A0AAV5MYJ4-F1
#
_cell.length_a   1.000
_cell.length_b   1.000
_cell.length_c   1.000
_cell.angle_alpha   90.00
_cell.angle_beta   90.00
_cell.angle_gamma   90.00
#
_symmetry.space_group_name_H-M   'P 1'
#
loop_
_entity.id
_entity.type
_entity.pdbx_description
1 polymer ?
#
loop_
_entity_poly.entity_id
_entity_poly.type
_entity_poly.pdbx_seq_one_letter_code
_entity_poly.pdbx_strand_id
1 'polypeptide(L)' 'MQMDISDFLLQARRLNPDAKVMLTLEPNAGSVSVEWGWEKEGRERYFKHRMLLKELQFDEAITAFFSSCVIGMENAANR' A
#
# COMPACT_ATOMS: atom_id res chain seq x y z
N MET A 1 -15.52 7.68 -12.38
CA MET A 1 -14.89 8.30 -11.20
C MET A 1 -13.50 7.73 -11.09
N GLN A 2 -12.49 8.59 -11.04
CA GLN A 2 -11.14 8.20 -10.64
C GLN A 2 -11.16 8.10 -9.11
N MET A 3 -10.80 6.94 -8.56
CA MET A 3 -10.77 6.68 -7.12
C MET A 3 -9.33 6.90 -6.65
N ASP A 4 -9.12 7.77 -5.66
CA ASP A 4 -7.81 7.98 -5.06
C ASP A 4 -7.59 7.10 -3.81
N ILE A 5 -6.42 7.23 -3.17
CA ILE A 5 -6.09 6.42 -1.98
C ILE A 5 -6.99 6.75 -0.77
N SER A 6 -7.45 7.99 -0.64
CA SER A 6 -8.34 8.42 0.43
C SER A 6 -9.72 7.81 0.26
N ASP A 7 -10.25 7.84 -0.97
CA ASP A 7 -11.49 7.17 -1.33
C ASP A 7 -11.42 5.66 -1.06
N PHE A 8 -10.31 5.02 -1.46
CA PHE A 8 -10.09 3.61 -1.20
C PHE A 8 -10.13 3.28 0.30
N LEU A 9 -9.41 4.04 1.14
CA LEU A 9 -9.39 3.83 2.59
C LEU A 9 -10.77 4.06 3.23
N LEU A 10 -11.52 5.06 2.76
CA LEU A 10 -12.90 5.30 3.20
C LEU A 10 -13.81 4.11 2.88
N GLN A 11 -13.68 3.54 1.68
CA GLN A 11 -14.45 2.35 1.28
C GLN A 11 -14.04 1.12 2.10
N ALA A 12 -12.74 0.89 2.29
CA ALA A 12 -12.23 -0.22 3.10
C ALA A 12 -12.79 -0.17 4.54
N ARG A 13 -12.74 1.01 5.17
CA ARG A 13 -13.32 1.24 6.51
C ARG A 13 -14.83 1.02 6.55
N ARG A 14 -15.55 1.45 5.51
CA ARG A 14 -17.01 1.27 5.41
C ARG A 14 -17.39 -0.21 5.31
N LEU A 15 -16.60 -1.01 4.60
CA LEU A 15 -16.85 -2.44 4.42
C LEU A 15 -16.49 -3.25 5.67
N ASN A 16 -15.36 -2.93 6.30
CA ASN A 16 -14.99 -3.50 7.59
C ASN A 16 -14.02 -2.55 8.33
N PRO A 17 -14.46 -1.93 9.44
CA PRO A 17 -13.62 -0.98 10.19
C PRO A 17 -12.45 -1.65 10.92
N ASP A 18 -12.54 -2.96 11.21
CA ASP A 18 -11.49 -3.71 11.91
C ASP A 18 -10.43 -4.27 10.94
N ALA A 19 -10.67 -4.14 9.65
CA ALA A 19 -9.74 -4.63 8.64
C ALA A 19 -8.56 -3.68 8.45
N LYS A 20 -7.38 -4.25 8.42
CA LYS A 20 -6.12 -3.58 8.12
C LYS A 20 -5.89 -3.59 6.61
N VAL A 21 -5.43 -2.46 6.09
CA VAL A 21 -4.88 -2.38 4.74
C VAL A 21 -3.35 -2.41 4.85
N MET A 22 -2.70 -3.33 4.15
CA MET A 22 -1.25 -3.34 3.98
C MET A 22 -0.90 -3.11 2.51
N LEU A 23 0.06 -2.22 2.27
CA LEU A 23 0.69 -2.03 0.98
C LEU A 23 2.12 -2.56 1.06
N THR A 24 2.42 -3.56 0.24
CA THR A 24 3.75 -4.18 0.17
C THR A 24 4.40 -3.84 -1.16
N LEU A 25 5.52 -3.14 -1.09
CA LEU A 25 6.36 -2.84 -2.26
C LEU A 25 7.44 -3.91 -2.38
N GLU A 26 7.56 -4.53 -3.55
CA GLU A 26 8.54 -5.58 -3.84
C GLU A 26 9.57 -5.02 -4.87
N PRO A 27 10.74 -4.52 -4.42
CA PRO A 27 11.68 -3.83 -5.31
C PRO A 27 12.19 -4.71 -6.44
N ASN A 28 12.58 -5.95 -6.12
CA ASN A 28 13.13 -6.89 -7.10
C ASN A 28 12.13 -7.28 -8.20
N ALA A 29 10.84 -7.26 -7.88
CA ALA A 29 9.78 -7.58 -8.82
C ALA A 29 9.15 -6.34 -9.47
N GLY A 30 9.50 -5.14 -9.01
CA GLY A 30 8.91 -3.89 -9.45
C GLY A 30 7.39 -3.89 -9.32
N SER A 31 6.85 -4.40 -8.21
CA SER A 31 5.40 -4.54 -8.01
C SER A 31 4.93 -4.01 -6.66
N VAL A 32 3.65 -3.66 -6.58
CA VAL A 32 2.96 -3.40 -5.33
C VAL A 32 1.86 -4.45 -5.13
N SER A 33 1.70 -4.89 -3.89
CA SER A 33 0.56 -5.67 -3.45
C SER A 33 -0.25 -4.89 -2.44
N VAL A 34 -1.57 -4.88 -2.58
CA VAL A 34 -2.50 -4.45 -1.53
C VAL A 34 -3.11 -5.68 -0.88
N GLU A 35 -3.15 -5.68 0.45
CA GLU A 35 -3.85 -6.65 1.25
C GLU A 35 -4.85 -5.94 2.15
N TRP A 36 -6.09 -6.44 2.21
CA TRP A 36 -7.12 -5.97 3.11
C TRP A 36 -7.59 -7.14 3.96
N GLY A 37 -7.17 -7.20 5.22
CA GLY A 37 -7.32 -8.37 6.08
C GLY A 37 -7.81 -8.06 7.49
N TRP A 38 -8.57 -8.99 8.07
CA TRP A 38 -9.09 -8.92 9.43
C TRP A 38 -9.23 -10.33 10.02
N GLU A 39 -9.33 -10.41 11.34
CA GLU A 39 -9.63 -11.66 12.02
C GLU A 39 -11.15 -11.76 12.27
N LYS A 40 -11.74 -12.91 11.96
CA LYS A 40 -13.13 -13.23 12.31
C LYS A 40 -13.19 -14.63 12.90
N GLU A 41 -13.61 -14.74 14.15
CA GLU A 41 -13.79 -16.02 14.86
C GLU A 41 -12.50 -16.88 14.89
N GLY A 42 -11.34 -16.24 15.15
CA GLY A 42 -10.05 -16.93 15.19
C GLY A 42 -9.52 -17.35 13.82
N ARG A 43 -10.16 -16.91 12.72
CA ARG A 43 -9.71 -17.16 11.36
C ARG A 43 -9.42 -15.84 10.66
N GLU A 44 -8.25 -15.79 10.05
CA GLU A 44 -7.87 -14.66 9.21
C GLU A 44 -8.68 -14.69 7.91
N ARG A 45 -9.22 -13.53 7.55
CA ARG A 45 -9.86 -13.28 6.26
C ARG A 45 -9.14 -12.13 5.61
N TYR A 46 -8.75 -12.31 4.36
CA TYR A 46 -8.12 -11.24 3.61
C TYR A 46 -8.46 -11.30 2.13
N PHE A 47 -8.41 -10.13 1.51
CA PHE A 47 -8.32 -9.94 0.08
C PHE A 47 -6.88 -9.51 -0.24
N LYS A 48 -6.31 -10.03 -1.34
CA LYS A 48 -5.00 -9.61 -1.83
C LYS A 48 -5.03 -9.38 -3.33
N HIS A 49 -4.41 -8.29 -3.77
CA HIS A 49 -4.22 -7.98 -5.18
C HIS A 49 -2.82 -7.43 -5.43
N ARG A 50 -2.24 -7.78 -6.58
CA ARG A 50 -0.88 -7.39 -6.98
C ARG A 50 -0.91 -6.76 -8.36
N MET A 51 -0.15 -5.68 -8.54
CA MET A 51 0.08 -5.06 -9.84
C MET A 51 1.55 -4.66 -10.03
N LEU A 52 1.96 -4.47 -11.28
CA LEU A 52 3.30 -3.99 -11.60
C LEU A 52 3.36 -2.47 -11.44
N LEU A 53 4.43 -1.93 -10.87
CA LEU A 53 4.57 -0.48 -10.63
C LEU A 53 4.59 0.34 -11.91
N LYS A 54 5.07 -0.24 -13.03
CA LYS A 54 5.05 0.41 -14.35
C LYS A 54 3.62 0.74 -14.85
N GLU A 55 2.61 0.12 -14.26
CA GLU A 55 1.20 0.31 -14.59
C GLU A 55 0.55 1.42 -13.74
N LEU A 56 1.27 1.93 -12.74
CA LEU A 56 0.82 3.02 -11.88
C LEU A 56 1.25 4.37 -12.44
N GLN A 57 0.30 5.29 -12.50
CA GLN A 57 0.60 6.71 -12.64
C GLN A 57 0.69 7.30 -11.24
N PHE A 58 1.90 7.65 -10.81
CA PHE A 58 2.11 8.32 -9.53
C PHE A 58 1.81 9.81 -9.67
N ASP A 59 1.15 10.36 -8.65
CA ASP A 59 1.09 11.81 -8.49
C ASP A 59 2.41 12.36 -7.90
N GLU A 60 2.53 13.68 -7.91
CA GLU A 60 3.72 14.39 -7.43
C GLU A 60 3.94 14.20 -5.92
N ALA A 61 2.86 14.08 -5.13
CA ALA A 61 2.95 13.91 -3.68
C ALA A 61 3.51 12.54 -3.30
N ILE A 62 3.07 11.47 -3.97
CA ILE A 62 3.59 10.12 -3.81
C ILE A 62 5.05 10.05 -4.24
N THR A 63 5.40 10.75 -5.33
CA THR A 63 6.79 10.84 -5.79
C THR A 63 7.68 11.48 -4.72
N ALA A 64 7.27 12.64 -4.17
CA ALA A 64 8.00 13.34 -3.12
C ALA A 64 8.16 12.49 -1.84
N PHE A 65 7.09 11.77 -1.45
CA PHE A 65 7.12 10.85 -0.32
C PHE A 65 8.19 9.76 -0.50
N PHE A 66 8.18 9.06 -1.63
CA PHE A 66 9.16 7.99 -1.87
C PHE A 66 10.59 8.52 -2.00
N SER A 67 10.81 9.71 -2.57
CA SER A 67 12.13 10.34 -2.57
C SER A 67 12.65 10.59 -1.15
N SER A 68 11.80 11.05 -0.23
CA SER A 68 12.20 11.22 1.18
C SER A 68 12.52 9.88 1.85
N CYS A 69 11.80 8.80 1.52
CA CYS A 69 12.10 7.47 2.03
C CYS A 69 13.48 6.97 1.58
N VAL A 70 13.86 7.22 0.32
CA VAL A 70 15.19 6.85 -0.20
C VAL A 70 16.30 7.51 0.61
N ILE A 71 16.20 8.82 0.86
CA ILE A 71 17.17 9.56 1.68
C ILE A 71 17.26 8.94 3.10
N GLY A 72 16.12 8.60 3.70
CA GLY A 72 16.08 7.94 5.01
C GLY A 72 16.76 6.56 5.02
N MET A 73 16.54 5.75 3.98
CA MET A 73 17.15 4.43 3.82
C MET A 73 18.67 4.53 3.61
N GLU A 74 19.14 5.44 2.78
CA GLU A 74 20.57 5.70 2.56
C GLU A 74 21.26 6.11 3.87
N ASN A 75 20.64 6.99 4.64
CA ASN A 75 21.17 7.41 5.94
C ASN A 75 21.21 6.28 6.97
N ALA A 76 20.24 5.35 6.93
CA ALA A 76 20.20 4.22 7.83
C ALA A 76 21.25 3.14 7.46
N ALA A 77 21.52 2.95 6.17
CA ALA A 77 22.47 1.95 5.67
C ALA A 77 23.95 2.36 5.88
N ASN A 78 24.23 3.66 6.00
CA ASN A 78 25.59 4.21 6.17
C ASN A 78 25.96 4.52 7.64
N ARG A 79 25.13 4.07 8.60
CA ARG A 79 25.41 4.14 10.05
C ARG A 79 26.02 2.83 10.53
#